data_AF-A0A1B3LXN9-F1
#
_entry.id   AF-A0A1B3LXN9-F1
#
_cell.length_a   1.000
_cell.length_b   1.000
_cell.length_c   1.000
_cell.angle_alpha   90.00
_cell.angle_beta   90.00
_cell.angle_gamma   90.00
#
_symmetry.space_group_name_H-M   'P 1'
#
loop_
_entity.id
_entity.type
_entity.pdbx_description
1 polymer ?
#
loop_
_entity_poly.entity_id
_entity_poly.type
_entity_poly.pdbx_seq_one_letter_code
_entity_poly.pdbx_strand_id
1 'polypeptide(L)'
;MVIAPIPANEDARLAALRDLLLLDTLPEVRYNNIVEYAAAEFNVPMVLISLVDNDRQWFKASVGMDVCETSRDISFCGHAILAPETMVVRDALEDVRFMDNPLVLGEPHIRFYAGAPLVLPEGEIVGTLCLLDIEPRHFKPAELSSLGKLRSLVVEQLMTGAVIV
;
A
#
# COMPACT_ATOMS: atom_id res chain seq x y z
N MET A 1 17.39 9.15 -1.01
CA MET A 1 15.96 8.96 -0.78
C MET A 1 15.71 9.19 0.67
N VAL A 2 14.51 9.65 1.03
CA VAL A 2 14.18 9.82 2.44
C VAL A 2 13.60 8.51 2.96
N ILE A 3 14.28 7.88 3.92
CA ILE A 3 13.74 6.71 4.62
C ILE A 3 12.48 7.15 5.37
N ALA A 4 11.43 6.35 5.28
CA ALA A 4 10.18 6.62 5.98
C ALA A 4 10.42 6.67 7.50
N PRO A 5 9.95 7.72 8.21
CA PRO A 5 9.93 7.72 9.66
C PRO A 5 9.22 6.48 10.24
N ILE A 6 9.61 6.09 11.44
CA ILE A 6 8.89 5.08 12.21
C ILE A 6 7.75 5.78 12.98
N PRO A 7 6.49 5.33 12.86
CA PRO A 7 5.37 5.83 13.65
C PRO A 7 5.63 5.79 15.15
N ALA A 8 5.13 6.77 15.91
CA ALA A 8 5.28 6.80 17.36
C ALA A 8 4.61 5.62 18.08
N ASN A 9 3.61 5.00 17.46
CA ASN A 9 2.86 3.83 17.94
C ASN A 9 3.27 2.53 17.23
N GLU A 10 4.51 2.42 16.73
CA GLU A 10 4.96 1.28 15.90
C GLU A 10 4.74 -0.09 16.56
N ASP A 11 5.01 -0.23 17.86
CA ASP A 11 4.82 -1.50 18.57
C ASP A 11 3.36 -1.96 18.54
N ALA A 12 2.41 -1.04 18.78
CA ALA A 12 0.98 -1.32 18.71
C ALA A 12 0.54 -1.65 17.28
N ARG A 13 1.05 -0.89 16.29
CA ARG A 13 0.78 -1.12 14.87
C ARG A 13 1.27 -2.51 14.40
N LEU A 14 2.46 -2.92 14.82
CA LEU A 14 3.03 -4.22 14.50
C LEU A 14 2.29 -5.36 15.23
N ALA A 15 1.85 -5.15 16.47
CA ALA A 15 1.00 -6.11 17.17
C ALA A 15 -0.31 -6.33 16.40
N ALA A 16 -1.02 -5.24 16.05
CA ALA A 16 -2.26 -5.31 15.30
C ALA A 16 -2.08 -5.98 13.92
N LEU A 17 -0.97 -5.69 13.21
CA LEU A 17 -0.64 -6.36 11.95
C LEU A 17 -0.44 -7.87 12.13
N ARG A 18 0.25 -8.30 13.19
CA ARG A 18 0.50 -9.73 13.48
C ARG A 18 -0.78 -10.46 13.86
N ASP A 19 -1.68 -9.80 14.58
CA ASP A 19 -2.97 -10.37 14.99
C ASP A 19 -3.90 -10.68 13.80
N LEU A 20 -3.67 -10.04 12.63
CA LEU A 20 -4.37 -10.40 11.39
C LEU A 20 -3.98 -11.79 10.88
N LEU A 21 -2.81 -12.33 11.25
CA LEU A 21 -2.29 -13.63 10.79
C LEU A 21 -2.21 -13.74 9.25
N LEU A 22 -1.93 -12.63 8.58
CA LEU A 22 -1.88 -12.55 7.11
C LEU A 22 -0.49 -12.55 6.51
N LEU A 23 0.54 -12.13 7.26
CA LEU A 23 1.92 -12.13 6.77
C LEU A 23 2.37 -13.55 6.40
N ASP A 24 3.11 -13.68 5.31
CA ASP A 24 3.67 -14.96 4.81
C ASP A 24 2.63 -16.05 4.51
N THR A 25 1.38 -15.66 4.29
CA THR A 25 0.31 -16.58 3.88
C THR A 25 0.20 -16.68 2.35
N LEU A 26 -0.43 -17.75 1.89
CA LEU A 26 -0.69 -17.93 0.46
C LEU A 26 -1.61 -16.80 -0.09
N PRO A 27 -1.52 -16.51 -1.40
CA PRO A 27 -2.47 -15.62 -2.07
C PRO A 27 -3.90 -16.11 -1.90
N GLU A 28 -4.84 -15.18 -1.70
CA GLU A 28 -6.26 -15.51 -1.58
C GLU A 28 -7.09 -14.75 -2.62
N VAL A 29 -8.02 -15.47 -3.25
CA VAL A 29 -8.88 -14.95 -4.34
C VAL A 29 -9.58 -13.65 -3.95
N ARG A 30 -10.04 -13.51 -2.71
CA ARG A 30 -10.73 -12.31 -2.23
C ARG A 30 -9.88 -11.03 -2.31
N TYR A 31 -8.57 -11.11 -2.09
CA TYR A 31 -7.68 -9.95 -2.20
C TYR A 31 -7.24 -9.73 -3.65
N ASN A 32 -6.98 -10.81 -4.39
CA ASN A 32 -6.62 -10.74 -5.82
C ASN A 32 -7.72 -10.06 -6.64
N ASN A 33 -8.99 -10.43 -6.42
CA ASN A 33 -10.12 -9.81 -7.11
C ASN A 33 -10.18 -8.28 -6.91
N ILE A 34 -9.79 -7.78 -5.73
CA ILE A 34 -9.80 -6.35 -5.43
C ILE A 34 -8.69 -5.63 -6.21
N VAL A 35 -7.45 -6.17 -6.20
CA VAL A 35 -6.33 -5.53 -6.89
C VAL A 35 -6.49 -5.62 -8.42
N GLU A 36 -7.07 -6.70 -8.95
CA GLU A 36 -7.41 -6.84 -10.37
C GLU A 36 -8.49 -5.84 -10.80
N TYR A 37 -9.57 -5.71 -10.02
CA TYR A 37 -10.60 -4.73 -10.28
C TYR A 37 -10.05 -3.30 -10.21
N ALA A 38 -9.24 -2.99 -9.19
CA ALA A 38 -8.61 -1.68 -9.06
C ALA A 38 -7.67 -1.38 -10.26
N ALA A 39 -6.86 -2.34 -10.71
CA ALA A 39 -5.98 -2.13 -11.85
C ALA A 39 -6.79 -1.77 -13.11
N ALA A 40 -7.91 -2.46 -13.35
CA ALA A 40 -8.80 -2.19 -14.48
C ALA A 40 -9.56 -0.85 -14.33
N GLU A 41 -10.16 -0.59 -13.17
CA GLU A 41 -10.95 0.61 -12.88
C GLU A 41 -10.10 1.89 -13.01
N PHE A 42 -8.87 1.85 -12.49
CA PHE A 42 -7.97 3.00 -12.53
C PHE A 42 -7.09 3.01 -13.77
N ASN A 43 -7.10 1.95 -14.59
CA ASN A 43 -6.19 1.81 -15.74
C ASN A 43 -4.74 2.12 -15.34
N VAL A 44 -4.22 1.35 -14.37
CA VAL A 44 -2.82 1.41 -13.91
C VAL A 44 -2.18 0.04 -14.06
N PRO A 45 -0.86 -0.03 -14.35
CA PRO A 45 -0.18 -1.31 -14.53
C PRO A 45 0.03 -2.06 -13.21
N MET A 46 0.06 -1.34 -12.08
CA MET A 46 0.40 -1.91 -10.78
C MET A 46 -0.60 -1.52 -9.69
N VAL A 47 -1.05 -2.53 -8.94
CA VAL A 47 -1.87 -2.33 -7.73
C VAL A 47 -1.46 -3.33 -6.67
N LEU A 48 -1.30 -2.87 -5.43
CA LEU A 48 -0.86 -3.71 -4.32
C LEU A 48 -1.78 -3.54 -3.11
N ILE A 49 -2.07 -4.65 -2.42
CA ILE A 49 -2.41 -4.62 -1.00
C ILE A 49 -1.10 -4.90 -0.26
N SER A 50 -0.48 -3.83 0.22
CA SER A 50 0.83 -3.85 0.88
C SER A 50 0.65 -3.75 2.39
N LEU A 51 1.20 -4.71 3.13
CA LEU A 51 1.29 -4.71 4.59
C LEU A 51 2.71 -4.32 5.00
N VAL A 52 2.84 -3.34 5.89
CA VAL A 52 4.16 -2.81 6.29
C VAL A 52 4.59 -3.47 7.59
N ASP A 53 5.55 -4.38 7.52
CA ASP A 53 6.16 -5.03 8.70
C ASP A 53 7.32 -4.17 9.23
N ASN A 54 8.09 -4.71 10.19
CA ASN A 54 9.18 -3.98 10.83
C ASN A 54 10.23 -3.47 9.82
N ASP A 55 10.74 -4.34 8.96
CA ASP A 55 11.86 -4.09 8.03
C ASP A 55 11.50 -4.30 6.54
N ARG A 56 10.30 -4.79 6.25
CA ARG A 56 9.81 -5.06 4.89
C ARG A 56 8.41 -4.50 4.65
N GLN A 57 8.07 -4.32 3.38
CA GLN A 57 6.70 -4.27 2.92
C GLN A 57 6.37 -5.58 2.21
N TRP A 58 5.33 -6.26 2.67
CA TRP A 58 4.90 -7.56 2.15
C TRP A 58 3.57 -7.42 1.41
N PHE A 59 3.42 -8.06 0.25
CA PHE A 59 2.28 -7.89 -0.63
C PHE A 59 1.28 -9.03 -0.46
N LYS A 60 0.13 -8.75 0.17
CA LYS A 60 -0.94 -9.74 0.34
C LYS A 60 -1.61 -10.11 -0.99
N ALA A 61 -1.67 -9.14 -1.89
CA ALA A 61 -2.07 -9.31 -3.28
C ALA A 61 -1.38 -8.24 -4.12
N SER A 62 -1.05 -8.59 -5.36
CA SER A 62 -0.42 -7.69 -6.32
C SER A 62 -0.90 -7.95 -7.74
N VAL A 63 -0.91 -6.88 -8.54
CA VAL A 63 -0.95 -6.90 -10.00
C VAL A 63 0.25 -6.12 -10.49
N GLY A 64 0.94 -6.60 -11.53
CA GLY A 64 2.05 -5.90 -12.18
C GLY A 64 3.38 -5.88 -11.43
N MET A 65 3.52 -6.68 -10.37
CA MET A 65 4.77 -6.83 -9.60
C MET A 65 5.14 -8.31 -9.47
N ASP A 66 6.36 -8.68 -9.88
CA ASP A 66 6.86 -10.06 -9.86
C ASP A 66 7.44 -10.52 -8.52
N VAL A 67 7.58 -9.58 -7.58
CA VAL A 67 8.08 -9.84 -6.22
C VAL A 67 6.92 -9.82 -5.22
N CYS A 68 7.05 -10.55 -4.12
CA CYS A 68 6.06 -10.57 -3.04
C CYS A 68 6.37 -9.61 -1.90
N GLU A 69 7.57 -9.03 -1.86
CA GLU A 69 7.98 -8.07 -0.85
C GLU A 69 9.14 -7.19 -1.34
N THR A 70 9.38 -6.10 -0.63
CA THR A 70 10.57 -5.25 -0.78
C THR A 70 10.96 -4.67 0.58
N SER A 71 12.17 -4.11 0.69
CA SER A 71 12.60 -3.44 1.92
C SER A 71 11.68 -2.26 2.27
N ARG A 72 11.39 -2.07 3.56
CA ARG A 72 10.62 -0.92 4.06
C ARG A 72 11.31 0.40 3.74
N ASP A 73 12.63 0.43 3.74
CA ASP A 73 13.42 1.66 3.48
C ASP A 73 13.14 2.23 2.10
N ILE A 74 12.84 1.36 1.13
CA ILE A 74 12.53 1.76 -0.26
C ILE A 74 11.04 1.87 -0.56
N SER A 75 10.19 1.68 0.45
CA SER A 75 8.75 1.64 0.28
C SER A 75 8.10 3.03 0.24
N PHE A 76 7.20 3.23 -0.71
CA PHE A 76 6.24 4.35 -0.67
C PHE A 76 5.23 4.14 0.46
N CYS A 77 4.81 2.89 0.68
CA CYS A 77 3.85 2.50 1.71
C CYS A 77 4.34 2.85 3.13
N GLY A 78 5.63 2.75 3.41
CA GLY A 78 6.22 3.16 4.69
C GLY A 78 5.97 4.64 5.01
N HIS A 79 5.97 5.52 4.01
CA HIS A 79 5.59 6.93 4.18
C HIS A 79 4.08 7.10 4.30
N ALA A 80 3.30 6.32 3.55
CA ALA A 80 1.84 6.42 3.53
C ALA A 80 1.20 6.02 4.86
N ILE A 81 1.79 5.09 5.63
CA ILE A 81 1.22 4.64 6.91
C ILE A 81 1.37 5.67 8.05
N LEU A 82 2.05 6.80 7.82
CA LEU A 82 2.27 7.84 8.83
C LEU A 82 1.07 8.75 9.06
N ALA A 83 0.06 8.68 8.18
CA ALA A 83 -1.14 9.48 8.26
C ALA A 83 -2.35 8.69 7.72
N PRO A 84 -3.58 8.95 8.20
CA PRO A 84 -4.78 8.26 7.72
C PRO A 84 -5.26 8.72 6.34
N GLU A 85 -4.76 9.86 5.84
CA GLU A 85 -5.11 10.39 4.53
C GLU A 85 -4.42 9.65 3.38
N THR A 86 -5.10 9.54 2.25
CA THR A 86 -4.50 9.01 1.02
C THR A 86 -3.32 9.87 0.59
N MET A 87 -2.14 9.25 0.51
CA MET A 87 -0.94 9.90 -0.02
C MET A 87 -0.93 9.80 -1.54
N VAL A 88 -0.82 10.94 -2.23
CA VAL A 88 -0.70 11.01 -3.69
C VAL A 88 0.63 11.64 -4.08
N VAL A 89 1.40 10.92 -4.89
CA VAL A 89 2.63 11.37 -5.54
C VAL A 89 2.35 11.37 -7.03
N ARG A 90 2.30 12.57 -7.63
CA ARG A 90 1.93 12.73 -9.06
C ARG A 90 3.07 12.35 -9.99
N ASP A 91 4.29 12.73 -9.61
CA ASP A 91 5.54 12.32 -10.23
C ASP A 91 6.59 12.12 -9.14
N ALA A 92 7.10 10.89 -9.01
CA ALA A 92 8.09 10.51 -8.02
C ALA A 92 9.47 11.12 -8.31
N LEU A 93 9.75 11.52 -9.56
CA LEU A 93 10.98 12.25 -9.90
C LEU A 93 10.99 13.69 -9.37
N GLU A 94 9.81 14.26 -9.13
CA GLU A 94 9.65 15.61 -8.59
C GLU A 94 9.43 15.62 -7.07
N ASP A 95 9.24 14.45 -6.45
CA ASP A 95 9.00 14.32 -5.02
C ASP A 95 10.32 14.05 -4.27
N VAL A 96 10.70 14.98 -3.39
CA VAL A 96 11.95 14.90 -2.60
C VAL A 96 12.09 13.61 -1.78
N ARG A 97 10.97 12.95 -1.44
CA ARG A 97 10.99 11.69 -0.70
C ARG A 97 11.48 10.53 -1.57
N PHE A 98 11.21 10.58 -2.87
CA PHE A 98 11.29 9.43 -3.78
C PHE A 98 12.18 9.65 -5.01
N MET A 99 12.61 10.88 -5.32
CA MET A 99 13.32 11.22 -6.57
C MET A 99 14.60 10.42 -6.84
N ASP A 100 15.23 9.90 -5.80
CA ASP A 100 16.43 9.05 -5.86
C ASP A 100 16.19 7.65 -5.25
N ASN A 101 14.93 7.21 -5.20
CA ASN A 101 14.55 5.86 -4.81
C ASN A 101 14.91 4.84 -5.92
N PRO A 102 15.48 3.67 -5.59
CA PRO A 102 15.79 2.62 -6.56
C PRO A 102 14.61 2.19 -7.46
N LEU A 103 13.38 2.17 -6.93
CA LEU A 103 12.17 1.81 -7.69
C LEU A 103 11.71 2.91 -8.66
N VAL A 104 12.24 4.13 -8.53
CA VAL A 104 11.96 5.28 -9.39
C VAL A 104 13.04 5.42 -10.47
N LEU A 105 14.31 5.32 -10.06
CA LEU A 105 15.46 5.44 -10.96
C LEU A 105 15.74 4.16 -11.75
N GLY A 106 15.53 3.00 -11.16
CA GLY A 106 15.60 1.68 -11.79
C GLY A 106 14.22 1.07 -11.98
N GLU A 107 14.17 -0.18 -12.44
CA GLU A 107 12.93 -0.93 -12.60
C GLU A 107 12.12 -0.97 -11.28
N PRO A 108 10.79 -0.77 -11.33
CA PRO A 108 9.95 -0.67 -12.53
C PRO A 108 9.77 0.76 -13.06
N HIS A 109 10.62 1.72 -12.64
CA HIS A 109 10.55 3.13 -13.03
C HIS A 109 9.26 3.84 -12.61
N ILE A 110 8.87 3.66 -11.34
CA ILE A 110 7.66 4.27 -10.76
C ILE A 110 7.70 5.80 -10.96
N ARG A 111 6.58 6.35 -11.42
CA ARG A 111 6.33 7.80 -11.51
C ARG A 111 5.14 8.20 -10.66
N PHE A 112 4.04 7.47 -10.74
CA PHE A 112 2.86 7.78 -9.96
C PHE A 112 2.69 6.80 -8.79
N TYR A 113 2.23 7.33 -7.66
CA TYR A 113 1.80 6.54 -6.52
C TYR A 113 0.56 7.16 -5.88
N ALA A 114 -0.47 6.36 -5.60
CA ALA A 114 -1.57 6.73 -4.72
C ALA A 114 -1.81 5.61 -3.71
N GLY A 115 -1.48 5.85 -2.44
CA GLY A 115 -1.62 4.89 -1.35
C GLY A 115 -2.73 5.29 -0.40
N ALA A 116 -3.79 4.48 -0.34
CA ALA A 116 -4.86 4.62 0.63
C ALA A 116 -4.55 3.78 1.89
N PRO A 117 -4.33 4.39 3.05
CA PRO A 117 -3.92 3.69 4.28
C PRO A 117 -4.99 2.71 4.77
N LEU A 118 -4.60 1.49 5.12
CA LEU A 118 -5.47 0.46 5.71
C LEU A 118 -5.54 0.68 7.22
N VAL A 119 -6.51 1.50 7.63
CA VAL A 119 -6.76 1.83 9.04
C VAL A 119 -7.68 0.77 9.65
N LEU A 120 -7.21 0.09 10.69
CA LEU A 120 -7.99 -0.87 11.47
C LEU A 120 -8.97 -0.17 12.43
N PRO A 121 -9.99 -0.86 12.96
CA PRO A 121 -11.00 -0.25 13.85
C PRO A 121 -10.41 0.44 15.09
N GLU A 122 -9.33 -0.11 15.63
CA GLU A 122 -8.61 0.40 16.80
C GLU A 122 -7.72 1.63 16.48
N GLY A 123 -7.54 1.93 15.18
CA GLY A 123 -6.85 3.11 14.66
C GLY A 123 -5.46 2.85 14.08
N GLU A 124 -4.93 1.63 14.21
CA GLU A 124 -3.63 1.24 13.68
C GLU A 124 -3.65 1.18 12.15
N ILE A 125 -2.61 1.75 11.54
CA ILE A 125 -2.45 1.76 10.08
C ILE A 125 -1.46 0.66 9.69
N VAL A 126 -1.97 -0.48 9.22
CA VAL A 126 -1.13 -1.68 9.01
C VAL A 126 -0.51 -1.78 7.62
N GLY A 127 -0.96 -0.94 6.69
CA GLY A 127 -0.53 -1.02 5.30
C GLY A 127 -1.28 -0.07 4.38
N THR A 128 -1.31 -0.35 3.09
CA THR A 128 -2.02 0.43 2.07
C THR A 128 -2.65 -0.45 1.00
N LEU A 129 -3.81 -0.03 0.48
CA LEU A 129 -4.16 -0.33 -0.92
C LEU A 129 -3.53 0.77 -1.78
N CYS A 130 -2.60 0.43 -2.66
CA CYS A 130 -1.89 1.42 -3.45
C CYS A 130 -1.91 1.13 -4.96
N LEU A 131 -2.00 2.22 -5.72
CA LEU A 131 -1.92 2.26 -7.18
C LEU A 131 -0.54 2.79 -7.57
N LEU A 132 0.13 2.17 -8.54
CA LEU A 132 1.40 2.65 -9.07
C LEU A 132 1.38 2.67 -10.60
N ASP A 133 2.08 3.64 -11.17
CA ASP A 133 2.21 3.79 -12.62
C ASP A 133 3.64 4.20 -13.00
N ILE A 134 4.03 3.88 -14.23
CA ILE A 134 5.32 4.27 -14.83
C ILE A 134 5.21 5.63 -15.55
N GLU A 135 4.02 6.22 -15.60
CA GLU A 135 3.77 7.57 -16.10
C GLU A 135 3.27 8.50 -14.98
N PRO A 136 3.64 9.80 -15.00
CA PRO A 136 3.08 10.78 -14.09
C PRO A 136 1.57 10.92 -14.27
N ARG A 137 0.83 11.17 -13.18
CA ARG A 137 -0.63 11.21 -13.23
C ARG A 137 -1.25 12.31 -12.39
N HIS A 138 -2.29 12.93 -12.95
CA HIS A 138 -3.23 13.74 -12.18
C HIS A 138 -4.29 12.83 -11.56
N PHE A 139 -4.49 12.94 -10.25
CA PHE A 139 -5.46 12.11 -9.53
C PHE A 139 -6.64 12.96 -9.08
N LYS A 140 -7.82 12.69 -9.65
CA LYS A 140 -9.03 13.51 -9.46
C LYS A 140 -9.75 13.17 -8.16
N PRO A 141 -10.58 14.08 -7.61
CA PRO A 141 -11.39 13.79 -6.43
C PRO A 141 -12.31 12.56 -6.56
N ALA A 142 -12.82 12.29 -7.75
CA ALA A 142 -13.63 11.09 -8.01
C ALA A 142 -12.79 9.80 -7.87
N GLU A 143 -11.56 9.80 -8.37
CA GLU A 143 -10.62 8.67 -8.26
C GLU A 143 -10.20 8.46 -6.79
N LEU A 144 -9.94 9.55 -6.05
CA LEU A 144 -9.72 9.48 -4.59
C LEU A 144 -10.90 8.84 -3.85
N SER A 145 -12.13 9.21 -4.21
CA SER A 145 -13.34 8.64 -3.63
C SER A 145 -13.47 7.14 -3.94
N SER A 146 -13.25 6.74 -5.19
CA SER A 146 -13.29 5.33 -5.59
C SER A 146 -12.21 4.50 -4.88
N LEU A 147 -10.98 5.03 -4.77
CA LEU A 147 -9.89 4.35 -4.10
C LEU A 147 -10.19 4.18 -2.60
N GLY A 148 -10.77 5.20 -1.97
CA GLY A 148 -11.21 5.13 -0.58
C GLY A 148 -12.26 4.05 -0.32
N LYS A 149 -13.19 3.83 -1.27
CA LYS A 149 -14.19 2.75 -1.19
C LYS A 149 -13.54 1.38 -1.32
N LEU A 150 -12.65 1.19 -2.29
CA LEU A 150 -11.92 -0.08 -2.44
C LEU A 150 -11.05 -0.37 -1.21
N ARG A 151 -10.37 0.64 -0.66
CA ARG A 151 -9.64 0.53 0.59
C ARG A 151 -10.56 0.07 1.74
N SER A 152 -11.77 0.61 1.87
CA SER A 152 -12.72 0.14 2.88
C SER A 152 -13.09 -1.33 2.70
N LEU A 153 -13.30 -1.80 1.45
CA LEU A 153 -13.53 -3.22 1.18
C LEU A 153 -12.33 -4.09 1.60
N VAL A 154 -11.10 -3.63 1.35
CA VAL A 154 -9.90 -4.35 1.82
C VAL A 154 -9.93 -4.48 3.34
N VAL A 155 -10.17 -3.38 4.07
CA VAL A 155 -10.24 -3.39 5.55
C VAL A 155 -11.32 -4.37 6.04
N GLU A 156 -12.52 -4.36 5.46
CA GLU A 156 -13.57 -5.32 5.78
C GLU A 156 -13.11 -6.78 5.60
N GLN A 157 -12.37 -7.08 4.52
CA GLN A 157 -11.81 -8.41 4.29
C GLN A 157 -10.72 -8.78 5.31
N LEU A 158 -9.89 -7.84 5.75
CA LEU A 158 -8.91 -8.07 6.83
C LEU A 158 -9.62 -8.48 8.13
N MET A 159 -10.70 -7.79 8.48
CA MET A 159 -11.44 -8.05 9.72
C MET A 159 -12.26 -9.34 9.68
N THR A 160 -12.61 -9.84 8.50
CA THR A 160 -13.44 -11.06 8.35
C THR A 160 -12.64 -12.35 8.62
N GLY A 161 -11.30 -12.29 8.60
CA GLY A 161 -10.41 -13.44 8.87
C GLY A 161 -9.84 -13.48 10.30
N ALA A 162 -9.94 -12.38 11.04
CA ALA A 162 -9.49 -12.31 12.43
C ALA A 162 -10.49 -13.08 13.30
N VAL A 163 -10.19 -14.34 13.59
CA VAL A 163 -10.94 -15.12 14.56
C VAL A 163 -10.72 -14.46 15.92
N ILE A 164 -11.76 -13.81 16.44
CA ILE A 164 -11.85 -13.44 17.86
C ILE A 164 -11.83 -14.76 18.64
N VAL A 165 -10.70 -15.07 19.27
CA VAL A 165 -10.59 -16.17 20.25
C VAL A 165 -11.02 -15.66 21.61
#